data_AF-A0A2T1LVZ5-F1
#
_entry.id   AF-A0A2T1LVZ5-F1
#
_cell.length_a   1.000
_cell.length_b   1.000
_cell.length_c   1.000
_cell.angle_alpha   90.00
_cell.angle_beta   90.00
_cell.angle_gamma   90.00
#
_symmetry.space_group_name_H-M   'P 1'
#
loop_
_entity.id
_entity.type
_entity.pdbx_description
1 polymer ?
#
loop_
_entity_poly.entity_id
_entity_poly.type
_entity_poly.pdbx_seq_one_letter_code
_entity_poly.pdbx_strand_id
1 'polypeptide(L)'
;MDDWHKEFWDVVDSVAQGIEQFVQDVTQAVEVIHNEIAIDIEQFFEEVFDVELELRPGENDLFPDHWGELSDWLVNPRVEPDPTTHPCCVGCQNYHGRIYGGNLLVCAMHPYGWQDETCPDWEGKGN
;
A
#
# COMPACT_ATOMS: atom_id res chain seq x y z
N MET A 1 -24.92 -50.45 -19.07
CA MET A 1 -23.56 -49.89 -18.82
C MET A 1 -23.77 -48.47 -18.32
N ASP A 2 -24.59 -48.32 -17.25
CA ASP A 2 -25.33 -47.06 -16.98
C ASP A 2 -25.25 -46.59 -15.52
N ASP A 3 -24.73 -47.42 -14.60
CA ASP A 3 -24.65 -47.07 -13.17
C ASP A 3 -23.52 -46.10 -12.87
N TRP A 4 -22.37 -46.25 -13.55
CA TRP A 4 -21.19 -45.39 -13.36
C TRP A 4 -21.45 -43.92 -13.70
N HIS A 5 -22.36 -43.64 -14.65
CA HIS A 5 -22.72 -42.28 -15.05
C HIS A 5 -23.58 -41.60 -13.98
N LYS A 6 -24.49 -42.33 -13.33
CA LYS A 6 -25.30 -41.78 -12.24
C LYS A 6 -24.45 -41.47 -11.02
N GLU A 7 -23.58 -42.41 -10.63
CA GLU A 7 -22.65 -42.21 -9.52
C GLU A 7 -21.73 -41.00 -9.76
N PHE A 8 -21.29 -40.78 -11.00
CA PHE A 8 -20.50 -39.61 -11.35
C PHE A 8 -21.28 -38.30 -11.15
N TRP A 9 -22.53 -38.22 -11.61
CA TRP A 9 -23.36 -37.02 -11.44
C TRP A 9 -23.75 -36.77 -9.99
N ASP A 10 -24.04 -37.82 -9.22
CA ASP A 10 -24.35 -37.70 -7.79
C ASP A 10 -23.16 -37.11 -7.00
N VAL A 11 -21.93 -37.48 -7.37
CA VAL A 11 -20.71 -36.91 -6.78
C VAL A 11 -20.51 -35.45 -7.20
N VAL A 12 -20.73 -35.12 -8.49
CA VAL A 12 -20.64 -33.75 -8.98
C VAL A 12 -21.66 -32.84 -8.30
N ASP A 13 -22.91 -33.30 -8.15
CA ASP A 13 -23.97 -32.55 -7.46
C ASP A 13 -23.64 -32.34 -5.98
N SER A 14 -23.09 -33.36 -5.32
CA SER A 14 -22.66 -33.26 -3.92
C SER A 14 -21.51 -32.27 -3.74
N VAL A 15 -20.56 -32.23 -4.67
CA VAL A 15 -19.44 -31.27 -4.65
C VAL A 15 -19.93 -29.86 -4.98
N ALA A 16 -20.85 -29.70 -5.94
CA ALA A 16 -21.44 -28.41 -6.27
C ALA A 16 -22.19 -27.81 -5.06
N GLN A 17 -22.99 -28.62 -4.38
CA GLN A 17 -23.66 -28.22 -3.13
C GLN A 17 -22.66 -27.88 -2.02
N GLY A 18 -21.57 -28.63 -1.91
CA GLY A 18 -20.49 -28.34 -0.96
C GLY A 18 -19.79 -27.00 -1.23
N ILE A 19 -19.57 -26.65 -2.50
CA ILE A 19 -19.00 -25.36 -2.92
C ILE A 19 -19.98 -24.22 -2.64
N GLU A 20 -21.27 -24.39 -2.95
CA GLU A 20 -22.29 -23.38 -2.68
C GLU A 20 -22.40 -23.07 -1.19
N GLN A 21 -22.40 -24.11 -0.34
CA GLN A 21 -22.42 -23.94 1.12
C GLN A 21 -21.15 -23.26 1.62
N PHE A 22 -19.97 -23.66 1.12
CA PHE A 22 -18.70 -23.02 1.48
C PHE A 22 -18.67 -21.53 1.11
N VAL A 23 -19.16 -21.17 -0.08
CA VAL A 23 -19.24 -19.77 -0.52
C VAL A 23 -20.19 -18.97 0.38
N GLN A 24 -21.33 -19.55 0.77
CA GLN A 24 -22.28 -18.90 1.70
C GLN A 24 -21.66 -18.70 3.09
N ASP A 25 -20.99 -19.73 3.63
CA ASP A 25 -20.34 -19.67 4.94
C ASP A 25 -19.20 -18.64 4.97
N VAL A 26 -18.39 -18.58 3.91
CA VAL A 26 -17.33 -17.57 3.75
C VAL A 26 -17.93 -16.17 3.61
N THR A 27 -19.01 -16.00 2.85
CA THR A 27 -19.67 -14.70 2.69
C THR A 27 -20.20 -14.19 4.02
N GLN A 28 -20.86 -15.06 4.80
CA GLN A 28 -21.36 -14.72 6.13
C GLN A 28 -20.23 -14.37 7.10
N ALA A 29 -19.12 -15.11 7.08
CA ALA A 29 -17.94 -14.79 7.88
C ALA A 29 -17.32 -13.44 7.46
N VAL A 30 -17.26 -13.15 6.16
CA VAL A 30 -16.77 -11.87 5.63
C VAL A 30 -17.70 -10.72 6.00
N GLU A 31 -19.02 -10.90 6.04
CA GLU A 31 -19.95 -9.85 6.48
C GLU A 31 -19.83 -9.53 7.98
N VAL A 32 -19.60 -10.54 8.84
CA VAL A 32 -19.31 -10.33 10.26
C VAL A 32 -18.00 -9.55 10.43
N ILE A 33 -16.96 -9.97 9.71
CA ILE A 33 -15.66 -9.28 9.68
C ILE A 33 -15.79 -7.86 9.11
N HIS A 34 -16.60 -7.67 8.06
CA HIS A 34 -16.80 -6.36 7.43
C HIS A 34 -17.47 -5.38 8.39
N ASN A 35 -18.48 -5.80 9.14
CA ASN A 35 -19.16 -4.92 10.10
C ASN A 35 -18.28 -4.59 11.32
N GLU A 36 -17.41 -5.49 11.76
CA GLU A 36 -16.46 -5.21 12.86
C GLU A 36 -15.27 -4.36 12.38
N ILE A 37 -14.67 -4.69 11.23
CA ILE A 37 -13.48 -3.99 10.70
C ILE A 37 -13.81 -2.65 10.03
N ALA A 38 -14.96 -2.49 9.35
CA ALA A 38 -15.29 -1.22 8.70
C ALA A 38 -15.51 -0.10 9.72
N ILE A 39 -16.15 -0.42 10.84
CA ILE A 39 -16.32 0.49 11.97
C ILE A 39 -14.94 0.81 12.58
N ASP A 40 -14.08 -0.20 12.76
CA ASP A 40 -12.75 0.00 13.33
C ASP A 40 -11.83 0.83 12.41
N ILE A 41 -11.89 0.69 11.09
CA ILE A 41 -11.06 1.46 10.16
C ILE A 41 -11.57 2.89 10.05
N GLU A 42 -12.87 3.13 9.89
CA GLU A 42 -13.40 4.49 9.80
C GLU A 42 -13.17 5.26 11.10
N GLN A 43 -13.42 4.62 12.25
CA GLN A 43 -13.16 5.21 13.56
C GLN A 43 -11.66 5.42 13.80
N PHE A 44 -10.80 4.48 13.41
CA PHE A 44 -9.34 4.64 13.49
C PHE A 44 -8.85 5.77 12.59
N PHE A 45 -9.37 5.89 11.37
CA PHE A 45 -9.03 6.98 10.47
C PHE A 45 -9.50 8.32 11.03
N GLU A 46 -10.73 8.43 11.56
CA GLU A 46 -11.20 9.65 12.20
C GLU A 46 -10.33 10.01 13.42
N GLU A 47 -10.06 9.08 14.32
CA GLU A 47 -9.20 9.31 15.50
C GLU A 47 -7.76 9.70 15.11
N VAL A 48 -7.18 9.09 14.07
CA VAL A 48 -5.82 9.41 13.61
C VAL A 48 -5.77 10.76 12.87
N PHE A 49 -6.76 11.06 12.03
CA PHE A 49 -6.82 12.32 11.28
C PHE A 49 -7.18 13.51 12.18
N ASP A 50 -8.02 13.33 13.20
CA ASP A 50 -8.37 14.39 14.15
C ASP A 50 -7.15 14.77 15.01
N VAL A 51 -6.33 13.78 15.40
CA VAL A 51 -5.02 14.02 16.02
C VAL A 51 -4.09 14.82 15.10
N GLU A 52 -4.01 14.49 13.81
CA GLU A 52 -3.17 15.22 12.84
C GLU A 52 -3.64 16.68 12.60
N LEU A 53 -4.96 16.93 12.64
CA LEU A 53 -5.54 18.26 12.41
C LEU A 53 -5.49 19.16 13.66
N GLU A 54 -5.71 18.62 14.86
CA GLU A 54 -5.65 19.38 16.12
C GLU A 54 -4.22 19.76 16.53
N LEU A 55 -3.21 19.02 16.06
CA LEU A 55 -1.78 19.26 16.35
C LEU A 55 -1.10 20.26 15.41
N ARG A 56 -1.88 20.99 14.60
CA ARG A 56 -1.34 22.14 13.86
C ARG A 56 -1.71 23.48 14.48
N PRO A 57 -1.06 23.83 15.59
CA PRO A 57 -0.60 25.19 15.79
C PRO A 57 0.92 25.19 15.96
N GLY A 58 1.62 25.77 14.97
CA GLY A 58 2.99 26.28 15.02
C GLY A 58 4.00 25.61 15.96
N GLU A 59 5.08 25.06 15.37
CA GLU A 59 6.30 24.64 16.08
C GLU A 59 6.13 23.36 16.92
N ASN A 60 6.01 22.21 16.25
CA ASN A 60 5.95 20.89 16.88
C ASN A 60 7.34 20.44 17.39
N ASP A 61 7.70 20.87 18.61
CA ASP A 61 8.73 20.23 19.45
C ASP A 61 8.16 19.09 20.33
N LEU A 62 6.86 18.79 20.21
CA LEU A 62 6.13 17.85 21.07
C LEU A 62 5.91 16.45 20.46
N PHE A 63 6.21 16.26 19.17
CA PHE A 63 6.16 14.95 18.51
C PHE A 63 7.58 14.52 18.17
N PRO A 64 8.14 13.52 18.87
CA PRO A 64 9.41 12.93 18.50
C PRO A 64 9.35 12.44 17.05
N ASP A 65 10.48 12.55 16.33
CA ASP A 65 10.66 12.23 14.89
C ASP A 65 10.02 10.90 14.40
N HIS A 66 9.68 10.00 15.33
CA HIS A 66 9.02 8.72 15.09
C HIS A 66 7.61 8.82 14.48
N TRP A 67 6.84 9.90 14.70
CA TRP A 67 5.55 10.09 13.98
C TRP A 67 5.76 10.56 12.53
N GLY A 68 6.83 11.30 12.27
CA GLY A 68 7.23 11.67 10.91
C GLY A 68 7.52 10.42 10.07
N GLU A 69 8.25 9.46 10.64
CA GLU A 69 8.53 8.18 9.97
C GLU A 69 7.26 7.32 9.76
N LEU A 70 6.33 7.34 10.73
CA LEU A 70 5.05 6.62 10.62
C LEU A 70 4.11 7.21 9.56
N SER A 71 3.99 8.53 9.50
CA SER A 71 3.19 9.24 8.49
C SER A 71 3.82 9.10 7.09
N ASP A 72 5.15 9.12 6.99
CA ASP A 72 5.88 8.95 5.74
C ASP A 72 5.72 7.57 5.10
N TRP A 73 5.48 6.48 5.87
CA TRP A 73 5.17 5.17 5.28
C TRP A 73 3.69 4.98 4.97
N LEU A 74 2.80 5.51 5.82
CA LEU A 74 1.36 5.22 5.74
C LEU A 74 0.64 6.13 4.73
N VAL A 75 1.00 7.41 4.68
CA VAL A 75 0.25 8.44 3.93
C VAL A 75 0.95 8.84 2.63
N ASN A 76 2.28 8.79 2.58
CA ASN A 76 3.04 9.14 1.37
C ASN A 76 4.32 8.30 1.22
N PRO A 77 4.19 6.97 0.98
CA PRO A 77 5.34 6.07 0.91
C PRO A 77 6.35 6.54 -0.13
N ARG A 78 7.63 6.48 0.25
CA ARG A 78 8.74 6.78 -0.66
C ARG A 78 8.88 5.65 -1.69
N VAL A 79 8.76 5.99 -2.95
CA VAL A 79 9.12 5.11 -4.07
C VAL A 79 10.64 5.09 -4.17
N GLU A 80 11.26 3.91 -4.14
CA GLU A 80 12.70 3.79 -4.32
C GLU A 80 13.08 3.76 -5.82
N PRO A 81 14.25 4.29 -6.21
CA PRO A 81 14.76 4.12 -7.56
C PRO A 81 15.30 2.70 -7.74
N ASP A 82 15.20 2.17 -8.95
CA ASP A 82 15.69 0.85 -9.31
C ASP A 82 16.37 0.87 -10.71
N PRO A 83 17.04 -0.21 -11.15
CA PRO A 83 17.72 -0.25 -12.45
C PRO A 83 16.83 0.00 -13.68
N THR A 84 15.51 -0.09 -13.53
CA THR A 84 14.50 0.17 -14.56
C THR A 84 13.79 1.52 -14.37
N THR A 85 13.70 2.02 -13.13
CA THR A 85 13.06 3.30 -12.80
C THR A 85 14.04 4.26 -12.12
N HIS A 86 14.43 5.32 -12.83
CA HIS A 86 15.44 6.29 -12.38
C HIS A 86 16.80 5.66 -12.00
N PRO A 87 17.44 4.89 -12.92
CA PRO A 87 18.63 4.09 -12.62
C PRO A 87 19.82 4.92 -12.14
N CYS A 88 20.02 6.12 -12.70
CA CYS A 88 21.09 7.02 -12.29
C CYS A 88 20.90 7.59 -10.88
N CYS A 89 19.71 7.47 -10.29
CA CYS A 89 19.39 7.98 -8.96
C CYS A 89 19.60 6.94 -7.85
N VAL A 90 19.90 5.69 -8.18
CA VAL A 90 20.17 4.64 -7.20
C VAL A 90 21.35 5.08 -6.32
N GLY A 91 21.11 5.15 -5.00
CA GLY A 91 22.10 5.58 -4.01
C GLY A 91 22.38 7.09 -3.94
N CYS A 92 21.66 7.92 -4.69
CA CYS A 92 21.81 9.38 -4.65
C CYS A 92 21.10 10.00 -3.44
N GLN A 93 21.78 10.89 -2.72
CA GLN A 93 21.25 11.67 -1.60
C GLN A 93 20.20 12.70 -2.04
N ASN A 94 20.28 13.15 -3.29
CA ASN A 94 19.32 14.10 -3.85
C ASN A 94 18.00 13.46 -4.29
N TYR A 95 17.89 12.12 -4.25
CA TYR A 95 16.67 11.42 -4.63
C TYR A 95 15.58 11.55 -3.55
N HIS A 96 14.41 12.03 -3.96
CA HIS A 96 13.27 12.33 -3.08
C HIS A 96 12.25 11.19 -3.08
N GLY A 97 11.65 10.87 -4.24
CA GLY A 97 10.78 9.71 -4.43
C GLY A 97 9.40 9.77 -3.79
N ARG A 98 8.76 10.95 -3.68
CA ARG A 98 7.41 11.08 -3.06
C ARG A 98 6.37 11.62 -4.02
N ILE A 99 5.11 11.23 -3.82
CA ILE A 99 3.99 11.65 -4.69
C ILE A 99 3.27 12.85 -4.07
N TYR A 100 3.04 13.88 -4.89
CA TYR A 100 2.29 15.08 -4.54
C TYR A 100 1.21 15.34 -5.57
N GLY A 101 -0.06 15.37 -5.16
CA GLY A 101 -1.19 15.62 -6.07
C GLY A 101 -1.21 14.65 -7.26
N GLY A 102 -0.80 13.40 -7.07
CA GLY A 102 -0.73 12.36 -8.10
C GLY A 102 0.54 12.38 -8.97
N ASN A 103 1.49 13.29 -8.73
CA ASN A 103 2.74 13.38 -9.48
C ASN A 103 3.94 12.99 -8.61
N LEU A 104 4.80 12.11 -9.13
CA LEU A 104 6.05 11.72 -8.47
C LEU A 104 7.07 12.86 -8.58
N LEU A 105 7.54 13.36 -7.43
CA LEU A 105 8.72 14.20 -7.34
C LEU A 105 9.94 13.30 -7.11
N VAL A 106 10.76 13.17 -8.14
CA VAL A 106 11.83 12.18 -8.21
C VAL A 106 13.08 12.61 -7.44
N CYS A 107 13.55 13.84 -7.67
CA CYS A 107 14.82 14.34 -7.12
C CYS A 107 14.71 15.84 -6.82
N ALA A 108 15.43 16.29 -5.79
CA ALA A 108 15.48 17.70 -5.39
C ALA A 108 16.12 18.60 -6.48
N MET A 109 17.09 18.06 -7.23
CA MET A 109 17.78 18.77 -8.33
C MET A 109 17.05 18.60 -9.66
N HIS A 110 16.45 17.43 -9.87
CA HIS A 110 15.75 17.07 -11.09
C HIS A 110 14.34 16.55 -10.76
N PRO A 111 13.32 17.43 -10.71
CA PRO A 111 11.99 17.07 -10.25
C PRO A 111 11.36 15.86 -10.94
N TYR A 112 11.69 15.64 -12.21
CA TYR A 112 11.19 14.52 -13.03
C TYR A 112 12.21 13.38 -13.21
N GLY A 113 13.33 13.43 -12.49
CA GLY A 113 14.44 12.51 -12.63
C GLY A 113 15.38 12.89 -13.77
N TRP A 114 16.55 12.25 -13.77
CA TRP A 114 17.52 12.37 -14.83
C TRP A 114 17.39 11.18 -15.79
N GLN A 115 17.54 11.42 -17.09
CA GLN A 115 17.22 10.43 -18.14
C GLN A 115 18.46 9.70 -18.67
N ASP A 116 19.63 10.30 -18.59
CA ASP A 116 20.86 9.69 -19.08
C ASP A 116 21.50 8.76 -18.04
N GLU A 117 22.52 8.01 -18.47
CA GLU A 117 23.21 7.02 -17.63
C GLU A 117 23.87 7.62 -16.38
N THR A 118 24.29 8.88 -16.43
CA THR A 118 25.01 9.56 -15.35
C THR A 118 24.44 10.94 -15.09
N CYS A 119 24.06 11.20 -13.84
CA CYS A 119 23.49 12.47 -13.38
C CYS A 119 24.62 13.43 -12.94
N PRO A 120 24.63 14.69 -13.40
CA PRO A 120 25.67 15.66 -13.03
C PRO A 120 25.59 16.09 -11.56
N ASP A 121 24.39 16.08 -10.98
CA ASP A 121 24.12 16.43 -9.59
C ASP A 121 24.01 15.18 -8.70
N TRP A 122 24.63 14.06 -9.10
CA TRP A 122 24.67 12.85 -8.29
C TRP A 122 25.59 13.05 -7.10
N GLU A 123 25.05 12.85 -5.91
CA GLU A 123 25.81 12.89 -4.66
C GLU A 123 25.49 11.64 -3.85
N GLY A 124 26.50 10.83 -3.55
CA GLY A 124 26.35 9.62 -2.77
C GLY A 124 27.73 9.14 -2.32
N LYS A 125 27.77 8.20 -1.37
CA LYS A 125 29.03 7.49 -1.12
C LYS A 125 29.25 6.59 -2.32
N GLY A 126 30.17 6.97 -3.21
CA GLY A 126 30.68 6.06 -4.22
C GLY A 126 31.18 4.80 -3.52
N ASN A 127 30.74 3.64 -4.00
CA ASN A 127 31.29 2.35 -3.58
C ASN A 127 32.79 2.28 -3.87
#